data_AF-A0A965KHT1-F1
#
_entry.id   AF-A0A965KHT1-F1
#
_cell.length_a   1.000
_cell.length_b   1.000
_cell.length_c   1.000
_cell.angle_alpha   90.00
_cell.angle_beta   90.00
_cell.angle_gamma   90.00
#
_symmetry.space_group_name_H-M   'P 1'
#
loop_
_entity.id
_entity.type
_entity.pdbx_description
1 polymer ?
#
loop_
_entity_poly.entity_id
_entity_poly.type
_entity_poly.pdbx_seq_one_letter_code
_entity_poly.pdbx_strand_id
1 'polypeptide(L)'
;MALTGNSPAGVTFERIGRELVSAESKTDDVIVGRIHEAASEVTVLKIAANAELAEPISLHRLAGGLTDAELSRVQLRIGANAKATVIIENSGDHLIAEDIEIICEPGSNLTVVSLQEWDSKTIHAG
;
A
#
# COMPACT_ATOMS: atom_id res chain seq x y z
N MET A 1 -4.37 -2.93 10.06
CA MET A 1 -5.34 -3.74 9.29
C MET A 1 -4.73 -4.02 7.93
N ALA A 2 -5.28 -4.90 7.11
CA ALA A 2 -4.59 -5.35 5.91
C ALA A 2 -5.33 -4.92 4.65
N LEU A 3 -4.58 -4.43 3.66
CA LEU A 3 -5.00 -4.57 2.28
C LEU A 3 -4.95 -6.07 1.92
N THR A 4 -5.85 -6.51 1.06
CA THR A 4 -5.82 -7.83 0.44
C THR A 4 -6.00 -7.66 -1.05
N GLY A 5 -5.44 -8.55 -1.86
CA GLY A 5 -5.54 -8.42 -3.30
C GLY A 5 -5.22 -9.68 -4.05
N ASN A 6 -5.42 -9.61 -5.36
CA ASN A 6 -5.00 -10.67 -6.26
C ASN A 6 -3.48 -10.65 -6.46
N SER A 7 -2.92 -11.84 -6.67
CA SER A 7 -1.50 -12.03 -6.98
C SER A 7 -1.38 -12.76 -8.32
N PRO A 8 -1.52 -12.05 -9.46
CA PRO A 8 -1.29 -12.65 -10.77
C PRO A 8 0.17 -13.08 -10.93
N ALA A 9 0.47 -13.84 -11.99
CA ALA A 9 1.82 -14.31 -12.25
C ALA A 9 2.82 -13.13 -12.31
N GLY A 10 3.92 -13.24 -11.56
CA GLY A 10 4.91 -12.17 -11.44
C GLY A 10 4.59 -11.11 -10.37
N VAL A 11 3.53 -11.29 -9.59
CA VAL A 11 3.19 -10.42 -8.45
C VAL A 11 3.23 -11.22 -7.15
N THR A 12 3.88 -10.66 -6.13
CA THR A 12 3.85 -11.19 -4.77
C THR A 12 3.24 -10.16 -3.83
N PHE A 13 2.43 -10.62 -2.90
CA PHE A 13 1.79 -9.79 -1.89
C PHE A 13 2.02 -10.40 -0.51
N GLU A 14 2.73 -9.68 0.36
CA GLU A 14 3.17 -10.19 1.65
C GLU A 14 2.98 -9.15 2.76
N ARG A 15 2.79 -9.64 3.99
CA ARG A 15 2.84 -8.80 5.20
C ARG A 15 4.10 -9.17 5.96
N ILE A 16 4.91 -8.17 6.24
CA ILE A 16 6.23 -8.35 6.82
C ILE A 16 6.32 -7.47 8.06
N GLY A 17 6.95 -7.96 9.14
CA GLY A 17 7.21 -7.15 10.34
C GLY A 17 7.94 -5.84 9.98
N ARG A 18 7.52 -4.73 10.59
CA ARG A 18 8.08 -3.37 10.33
C ARG A 18 9.60 -3.36 10.32
N GLU A 19 10.20 -4.06 11.27
CA GLU A 19 11.64 -4.13 11.49
C GLU A 19 12.43 -4.80 10.36
N LEU A 20 11.76 -5.55 9.49
CA LEU A 20 12.36 -6.24 8.35
C LEU A 20 12.22 -5.45 7.04
N VAL A 21 11.53 -4.30 7.05
CA VAL A 21 11.26 -3.49 5.85
C VAL A 21 11.72 -2.06 6.08
N SER A 22 12.81 -1.69 5.41
CA SER A 22 13.31 -0.32 5.34
C SER A 22 12.32 0.60 4.64
N ALA A 23 12.19 1.83 5.13
CA ALA A 23 11.67 2.93 4.32
C ALA A 23 12.71 3.30 3.28
N GLU A 24 12.28 3.53 2.04
CA GLU A 24 13.15 3.95 0.94
C GLU A 24 13.06 5.47 0.69
N SER A 25 11.95 6.08 1.10
CA SER A 25 11.68 7.50 1.09
C SER A 25 12.01 8.14 2.44
N LYS A 26 12.28 9.44 2.41
CA LYS A 26 12.45 10.27 3.60
C LYS A 26 11.24 11.18 3.72
N THR A 27 10.79 11.39 4.94
CA THR A 27 9.65 12.25 5.25
C THR A 27 9.96 13.11 6.48
N ASP A 28 9.47 14.35 6.47
CA ASP A 28 9.40 15.24 7.64
C ASP A 28 7.97 15.40 8.16
N ASP A 29 7.00 14.69 7.55
CA ASP A 29 5.61 14.67 7.97
C ASP A 29 5.46 13.89 9.29
N VAL A 30 4.78 14.51 10.26
CA VAL A 30 4.61 13.95 11.61
C VAL A 30 3.67 12.74 11.66
N ILE A 31 2.71 12.65 10.75
CA ILE A 31 1.79 11.51 10.62
C ILE A 31 2.54 10.34 10.00
N VAL A 32 3.24 10.57 8.88
CA VAL A 32 4.06 9.54 8.23
C VAL A 32 5.16 9.05 9.17
N GLY A 33 5.82 9.96 9.90
CA GLY A 33 6.81 9.61 10.92
C GLY A 33 6.25 8.69 12.01
N ARG A 34 5.03 8.97 12.50
CA ARG A 34 4.34 8.10 13.47
C ARG A 34 3.98 6.74 12.87
N ILE A 35 3.53 6.70 11.61
CA ILE A 35 3.24 5.43 10.91
C ILE A 35 4.52 4.59 10.83
N HIS A 36 5.64 5.18 10.41
CA HIS A 36 6.93 4.48 10.29
C HIS A 36 7.43 3.96 11.65
N GLU A 37 7.22 4.72 12.73
CA GLU A 37 7.64 4.34 14.07
C GLU A 37 6.78 3.21 14.66
N ALA A 38 5.45 3.31 14.53
CA ALA A 38 4.51 2.53 15.34
C ALA A 38 3.71 1.47 14.58
N ALA A 39 3.73 1.43 13.24
CA ALA A 39 3.12 0.33 12.49
C ALA A 39 3.77 -1.01 12.89
N SER A 40 2.98 -2.07 13.06
CA SER A 40 3.51 -3.40 13.42
C SER A 40 4.08 -4.13 12.20
N GLU A 41 3.45 -3.95 11.03
CA GLU A 41 3.75 -4.67 9.80
C GLU A 41 3.68 -3.71 8.60
N VAL A 42 4.37 -4.06 7.53
CA VAL A 42 4.31 -3.42 6.22
C VAL A 42 3.67 -4.38 5.24
N THR A 43 2.69 -3.88 4.49
CA THR A 43 2.13 -4.61 3.35
C THR A 43 3.01 -4.34 2.13
N VAL A 44 3.63 -5.38 1.57
CA VAL A 44 4.55 -5.24 0.45
C VAL A 44 3.98 -5.95 -0.78
N LEU A 45 3.64 -5.17 -1.81
CA LEU A 45 3.36 -5.67 -3.14
C LEU A 45 4.63 -5.55 -3.99
N LYS A 46 5.09 -6.64 -4.58
CA LYS A 46 6.20 -6.64 -5.54
C LYS A 46 5.73 -7.12 -6.89
N ILE A 47 6.07 -6.37 -7.93
CA ILE A 47 5.91 -6.74 -9.33
C ILE A 47 7.29 -7.08 -9.88
N ALA A 48 7.47 -8.28 -10.41
CA ALA A 48 8.74 -8.77 -10.93
C ALA A 48 9.24 -7.93 -12.11
N ALA A 49 10.57 -7.86 -12.29
CA ALA A 49 11.17 -7.16 -13.43
C ALA A 49 10.70 -7.76 -14.78
N ASN A 50 10.52 -6.90 -15.77
CA ASN A 50 10.02 -7.22 -17.12
C ASN A 50 8.59 -7.83 -17.14
N ALA A 51 7.86 -7.81 -16.03
CA ALA A 51 6.46 -8.21 -16.03
C ALA A 51 5.61 -7.13 -16.71
N GLU A 52 4.85 -7.51 -17.74
CA GLU A 52 3.84 -6.65 -18.36
C GLU A 52 2.45 -7.20 -18.03
N LEU A 53 1.76 -6.54 -17.10
CA LEU A 53 0.43 -6.94 -16.65
C LEU A 53 -0.63 -6.21 -17.47
N ALA A 54 -1.44 -6.98 -18.19
CA ALA A 54 -2.56 -6.45 -18.96
C ALA A 54 -3.74 -6.03 -18.06
N GLU A 55 -3.98 -6.80 -17.00
CA GLU A 55 -5.06 -6.56 -16.04
C GLU A 55 -4.54 -5.86 -14.77
N PRO A 56 -5.36 -5.00 -14.13
CA PRO A 56 -4.96 -4.32 -12.91
C PRO A 56 -4.86 -5.27 -11.71
N ILE A 57 -3.91 -4.96 -10.83
CA ILE A 57 -3.85 -5.56 -9.49
C ILE A 57 -4.80 -4.77 -8.59
N SER A 58 -5.78 -5.43 -8.00
CA SER A 58 -6.77 -4.79 -7.14
C SER A 58 -6.45 -5.10 -5.68
N LEU A 59 -6.26 -4.06 -4.89
CA LEU A 59 -6.04 -4.10 -3.45
C LEU A 59 -7.26 -3.53 -2.76
N HIS A 60 -7.94 -4.33 -1.96
CA HIS A 60 -9.11 -3.92 -1.20
C HIS A 60 -8.75 -3.80 0.27
N ARG A 61 -9.22 -2.74 0.91
CA ARG A 61 -9.10 -2.62 2.36
C ARG A 61 -10.07 -3.56 3.06
N LEU A 62 -9.55 -4.35 4.00
CA LEU A 62 -10.41 -5.13 4.88
C LEU A 62 -11.16 -4.19 5.83
N ALA A 63 -12.42 -4.55 6.11
CA ALA A 63 -13.31 -3.76 6.95
C ALA A 63 -12.65 -3.42 8.30
N GLY A 64 -12.77 -2.15 8.66
CA GLY A 64 -12.23 -1.60 9.89
C GLY A 64 -13.21 -1.41 11.01
N GLY A 65 -12.78 -0.57 11.95
CA GLY A 65 -13.55 -0.19 13.11
C GLY A 65 -13.22 1.22 13.58
N LEU A 66 -14.05 1.71 14.49
CA LEU A 66 -13.98 3.06 15.05
C LEU A 66 -13.47 3.08 16.49
N THR A 67 -12.89 1.97 16.95
CA THR A 67 -12.39 1.80 18.32
C THR A 67 -10.93 2.20 18.43
N ASP A 68 -10.09 1.71 17.51
CA ASP A 68 -8.65 1.96 17.50
C ASP A 68 -8.21 2.46 16.13
N ALA A 69 -7.25 3.39 16.11
CA ALA A 69 -6.68 3.90 14.87
C ALA A 69 -5.71 2.89 14.25
N GLU A 70 -5.87 2.63 12.96
CA GLU A 70 -4.92 1.89 12.16
C GLU A 70 -3.76 2.78 11.70
N LEU A 71 -2.53 2.27 11.81
CA LEU A 71 -1.35 2.83 11.13
C LEU A 71 -1.01 1.92 9.94
N SER A 72 -1.47 2.29 8.75
CA SER A 72 -1.33 1.54 7.51
C SER A 72 -0.02 1.93 6.83
N ARG A 73 0.89 0.96 6.66
CA ARG A 73 2.15 1.13 5.93
C ARG A 73 2.20 0.17 4.75
N VAL A 74 2.27 0.72 3.54
CA VAL A 74 2.21 -0.03 2.29
C VAL A 74 3.41 0.31 1.43
N GLN A 75 4.05 -0.71 0.84
CA GLN A 75 5.08 -0.54 -0.18
C GLN A 75 4.64 -1.19 -1.50
N LEU A 76 4.58 -0.39 -2.54
CA LEU A 76 4.40 -0.86 -3.91
C LEU A 76 5.76 -0.83 -4.60
N ARG A 77 6.33 -2.01 -4.87
CA ARG A 77 7.63 -2.17 -5.53
C ARG A 77 7.42 -2.69 -6.95
N ILE A 78 7.81 -1.91 -7.96
CA ILE A 78 7.78 -2.35 -9.35
C ILE A 78 9.21 -2.57 -9.87
N GLY A 79 9.47 -3.78 -10.35
CA GLY A 79 10.77 -4.19 -10.88
C GLY A 79 11.15 -3.51 -12.19
N ALA A 80 12.43 -3.57 -12.55
CA ALA A 80 12.96 -2.89 -13.73
C ALA A 80 12.23 -3.31 -15.02
N ASN A 81 11.96 -2.34 -15.90
CA ASN A 81 11.21 -2.52 -17.16
C ASN A 81 9.83 -3.17 -17.02
N ALA A 82 9.25 -3.26 -15.82
CA ALA A 82 7.91 -3.80 -15.66
C ALA A 82 6.84 -2.73 -15.93
N LYS A 83 5.65 -3.16 -16.36
CA LYS A 83 4.48 -2.32 -16.60
C LYS A 83 3.25 -2.89 -15.90
N ALA A 84 2.60 -2.09 -15.06
CA ALA A 84 1.43 -2.53 -14.30
C ALA A 84 0.50 -1.38 -13.92
N THR A 85 -0.75 -1.73 -13.59
CA THR A 85 -1.71 -0.86 -12.91
C THR A 85 -2.05 -1.46 -11.55
N VAL A 86 -1.99 -0.66 -10.50
CA VAL A 86 -2.44 -1.03 -9.15
C VAL A 86 -3.62 -0.13 -8.78
N ILE A 87 -4.73 -0.75 -8.39
CA ILE A 87 -5.91 -0.08 -7.87
C ILE A 87 -5.98 -0.36 -6.38
N ILE A 88 -6.06 0.68 -5.56
CA ILE A 88 -6.24 0.60 -4.11
C ILE A 88 -7.63 1.12 -3.80
N GLU A 89 -8.48 0.26 -3.26
CA GLU A 89 -9.86 0.56 -2.92
C GLU A 89 -10.02 0.70 -1.42
N ASN A 90 -10.29 1.93 -0.99
CA ASN A 90 -10.56 2.28 0.39
C ASN A 90 -12.05 2.56 0.55
N SER A 91 -12.71 1.83 1.45
CA SER A 91 -14.14 2.02 1.77
C SER A 91 -14.44 1.61 3.21
N GLY A 92 -15.65 1.91 3.67
CA GLY A 92 -16.12 1.58 5.02
C GLY A 92 -15.77 2.64 6.07
N ASP A 93 -16.20 2.38 7.31
CA ASP A 93 -15.94 3.22 8.49
C ASP A 93 -14.57 2.85 9.13
N HIS A 94 -13.61 3.78 9.11
CA HIS A 94 -12.23 3.57 9.59
C HIS A 94 -11.70 4.76 10.42
N LEU A 95 -10.89 4.48 11.44
CA LEU A 95 -9.91 5.45 11.96
C LEU A 95 -8.54 5.04 11.44
N ILE A 96 -7.95 5.80 10.52
CA ILE A 96 -6.75 5.37 9.80
C ILE A 96 -5.78 6.52 9.53
N ALA A 97 -4.49 6.24 9.77
CA ALA A 97 -3.38 6.97 9.20
C ALA A 97 -2.68 6.08 8.16
N GLU A 98 -2.49 6.56 6.93
CA GLU A 98 -2.02 5.79 5.79
C GLU A 98 -0.74 6.38 5.18
N ASP A 99 0.24 5.50 4.92
CA ASP A 99 1.41 5.79 4.12
C ASP A 99 1.55 4.72 3.02
N ILE A 100 1.61 5.18 1.76
CA ILE A 100 1.83 4.34 0.59
C ILE A 100 3.12 4.80 -0.07
N GLU A 101 4.16 4.01 0.09
CA GLU A 101 5.46 4.23 -0.51
C GLU A 101 5.58 3.49 -1.84
N ILE A 102 5.93 4.21 -2.91
CA ILE A 102 6.03 3.66 -4.27
C ILE A 102 7.50 3.64 -4.69
N ILE A 103 8.02 2.45 -4.97
CA ILE A 103 9.40 2.21 -5.37
C ILE A 103 9.40 1.74 -6.82
N CYS A 104 9.92 2.60 -7.70
CA CYS A 104 10.02 2.37 -9.13
C CYS A 104 11.46 2.09 -9.55
N GLU A 105 11.75 0.86 -9.96
CA GLU A 105 13.04 0.50 -10.53
C GLU A 105 13.22 1.09 -11.96
N PRO A 106 14.46 1.19 -12.48
CA PRO A 106 14.72 1.78 -13.78
C PRO A 106 13.89 1.18 -14.93
N GLY A 107 13.33 2.05 -15.77
CA GLY A 107 12.51 1.65 -16.93
C GLY A 107 11.12 1.12 -16.58
N SER A 108 10.74 1.07 -15.30
CA SER A 108 9.39 0.67 -14.90
C SER A 108 8.32 1.72 -15.27
N ASN A 109 7.09 1.26 -15.45
CA ASN A 109 5.92 2.07 -15.70
C ASN A 109 4.76 1.59 -14.80
N LEU A 110 4.53 2.28 -13.70
CA LEU A 110 3.45 1.96 -12.77
C LEU A 110 2.37 3.04 -12.82
N THR A 111 1.13 2.61 -13.06
CA THR A 111 -0.06 3.43 -12.80
C THR A 111 -0.65 3.04 -11.45
N VAL A 112 -0.85 4.03 -10.57
CA VAL A 112 -1.52 3.82 -9.29
C VAL A 112 -2.82 4.59 -9.27
N VAL A 113 -3.91 3.91 -8.98
CA VAL A 113 -5.24 4.48 -8.78
C VAL A 113 -5.62 4.22 -7.33
N SER A 114 -5.94 5.26 -6.57
CA SER A 114 -6.43 5.14 -5.20
C SER A 114 -7.84 5.70 -5.14
N LEU A 115 -8.80 4.86 -4.77
CA LEU A 115 -10.20 5.21 -4.57
C LEU A 115 -10.44 5.42 -3.08
N GLN A 116 -10.94 6.59 -2.70
CA GLN A 116 -11.16 7.00 -1.31
C GLN A 116 -12.68 7.10 -1.06
N GLU A 117 -13.35 5.96 -1.07
CA GLU A 117 -14.82 5.81 -0.96
C GLU A 117 -15.24 5.50 0.48
N TRP A 118 -14.71 6.28 1.42
CA TRP A 118 -14.95 6.09 2.85
C TRP A 118 -16.40 6.37 3.26
N ASP A 119 -16.86 5.64 4.27
CA ASP A 119 -18.13 5.94 4.92
C ASP A 119 -18.04 7.21 5.80
N SER A 120 -19.21 7.77 6.12
CA SER A 120 -19.34 9.07 6.78
C SER A 120 -18.67 9.19 8.17
N LYS A 121 -18.33 8.09 8.85
CA LYS A 121 -17.69 8.15 10.17
C LYS A 121 -16.17 8.00 10.11
N THR A 122 -15.60 7.88 8.91
CA THR A 122 -14.16 7.70 8.74
C THR A 122 -13.37 8.96 9.10
N ILE A 123 -12.25 8.75 9.77
CA ILE A 123 -11.16 9.72 9.89
C ILE A 123 -9.96 9.13 9.15
N HIS A 124 -9.58 9.76 8.05
CA HIS A 124 -8.43 9.37 7.23
C HIS A 124 -7.39 10.49 7.26
N ALA A 125 -6.14 10.13 7.53
CA ALA A 125 -4.98 10.99 7.39
C ALA A 125 -3.88 10.26 6.62
N GLY A 126 -3.17 10.94 5.73
CA GLY A 126 -2.08 10.37 4.95
C GLY A 126 -1.36 11.46 4.17
#